data_AF-A0A813R082-F1
#
_entry.id   AF-A0A813R082-F1
#
_cell.length_a   1.000
_cell.length_b   1.000
_cell.length_c   1.000
_cell.angle_alpha   90.00
_cell.angle_beta   90.00
_cell.angle_gamma   90.00
#
_symmetry.space_group_name_H-M   'P 1'
#
loop_
_entity.id
_entity.type
_entity.pdbx_description
1 polymer ?
#
loop_
_entity_poly.entity_id
_entity_poly.type
_entity_poly.pdbx_seq_one_letter_code
_entity_poly.pdbx_strand_id
1 'polypeptide(L)'
;MKIVKLDLTTLEERKLRGDLIQQFKIVNNLDQIEWHYPLGQLSSRYDTRSHNFGFDKQLVRNCSQRFNFFTNRTTNVWNTRPR
;
A
#
# COMPACT_ATOMS: atom_id res chain seq x y z
N MET A 1 -8.89 12.89 23.16
CA MET A 1 -10.22 12.64 23.76
C MET A 1 -11.43 12.83 22.83
N LYS A 2 -11.35 13.54 21.68
CA LYS A 2 -12.52 13.74 20.79
C LYS A 2 -12.90 12.51 19.93
N ILE A 3 -11.93 11.70 19.51
CA ILE A 3 -12.13 10.55 18.59
C ILE A 3 -12.93 9.42 19.25
N VAL A 4 -12.56 9.05 20.49
CA VAL A 4 -13.22 7.98 21.26
C VAL A 4 -14.68 8.29 21.57
N LYS A 5 -15.02 9.56 21.81
CA LYS A 5 -16.41 9.98 22.08
C LYS A 5 -17.33 9.87 20.86
N LEU A 6 -16.77 9.84 19.65
CA LEU A 6 -17.50 9.78 18.38
C LEU A 6 -17.45 8.39 17.76
N ASP A 7 -16.91 7.40 18.46
CA ASP A 7 -16.68 6.03 17.98
C ASP A 7 -15.97 5.98 16.60
N LEU A 8 -15.04 6.93 16.40
CA LEU A 8 -14.30 7.04 15.16
C LEU A 8 -13.00 6.24 15.26
N THR A 9 -12.66 5.54 14.17
CA THR A 9 -11.32 4.98 13.98
C THR A 9 -10.26 6.07 13.95
N THR A 10 -9.03 5.70 14.30
CA THR A 10 -7.89 6.63 14.33
C THR A 10 -7.67 7.23 12.94
N LEU A 11 -7.02 8.40 12.88
CA LEU A 11 -6.68 9.03 11.60
C LEU A 11 -5.78 8.11 10.76
N GLU A 12 -4.87 7.39 11.41
CA GLU A 12 -3.94 6.46 10.77
C GLU A 12 -4.68 5.29 10.11
N GLU A 13 -5.61 4.64 10.82
CA GLU A 13 -6.42 3.55 10.27
C GLU A 13 -7.26 4.01 9.08
N ARG A 14 -7.84 5.21 9.16
CA ARG A 14 -8.64 5.76 8.06
C ARG A 14 -7.80 6.07 6.83
N LYS A 15 -6.58 6.60 7.03
CA LYS A 15 -5.62 6.82 5.94
C LYS A 15 -5.22 5.49 5.30
N LEU A 16 -4.82 4.51 6.11
CA LEU A 16 -4.45 3.18 5.63
C LEU A 16 -5.59 2.51 4.85
N ARG A 17 -6.84 2.61 5.33
CA ARG A 17 -8.01 2.08 4.63
C ARG A 17 -8.20 2.75 3.27
N GLY A 18 -8.11 4.09 3.22
CA GLY A 18 -8.19 4.84 1.96
C GLY A 18 -7.10 4.42 0.98
N ASP A 19 -5.89 4.22 1.47
CA ASP A 19 -4.76 3.81 0.64
C ASP A 19 -4.94 2.42 0.03
N LEU A 20 -5.43 1.46 0.83
CA LEU A 20 -5.71 0.11 0.35
C LEU A 20 -6.83 0.08 -0.69
N ILE A 21 -7.83 0.95 -0.55
CA ILE A 21 -8.89 1.11 -1.57
C ILE A 21 -8.29 1.67 -2.86
N GLN A 22 -7.40 2.66 -2.77
CA GLN A 22 -6.73 3.23 -3.94
C GLN A 22 -5.83 2.19 -4.63
N GLN A 23 -5.07 1.41 -3.86
CA GLN A 23 -4.25 0.31 -4.37
C GLN A 23 -5.10 -0.73 -5.11
N PHE A 24 -6.26 -1.08 -4.57
CA PHE A 24 -7.20 -1.98 -5.24
C PHE A 24 -7.67 -1.41 -6.59
N LYS A 25 -8.01 -0.12 -6.66
CA LYS A 25 -8.43 0.50 -7.93
C LYS A 25 -7.31 0.48 -8.97
N ILE A 26 -6.08 0.81 -8.55
CA ILE A 26 -4.89 0.80 -9.41
C ILE A 26 -4.66 -0.60 -9.99
N VAL A 27 -4.64 -1.63 -9.13
CA VAL A 27 -4.39 -3.03 -9.54
C VAL A 27 -5.44 -3.52 -10.54
N ASN A 28 -6.70 -3.09 -10.38
CA ASN A 28 -7.81 -3.50 -11.23
C ASN A 28 -8.04 -2.56 -12.42
N ASN A 29 -7.14 -1.60 -12.69
CA ASN A 29 -7.29 -0.60 -13.75
C ASN A 29 -8.62 0.20 -13.68
N LEU A 30 -9.17 0.35 -12.46
CA LEU A 30 -10.36 1.16 -12.19
C LEU A 30 -10.04 2.65 -12.05
N ASP A 31 -8.75 2.99 -12.04
CA ASP A 31 -8.25 4.35 -11.96
C ASP A 31 -7.16 4.56 -13.03
N GLN A 32 -7.16 5.74 -13.66
CA GLN A 32 -6.20 6.12 -14.69
C GLN A 32 -5.14 7.01 -14.06
N ILE A 33 -3.98 6.44 -13.77
CA ILE A 33 -2.88 7.14 -13.11
C ILE A 33 -1.69 7.26 -14.06
N GLU A 34 -1.26 8.50 -14.29
CA GLU A 34 0.00 8.78 -14.98
C GLU A 34 1.16 8.67 -13.96
N TRP A 35 1.86 7.54 -13.99
CA TRP A 35 2.97 7.29 -13.08
C TRP A 35 4.23 7.98 -13.55
N HIS A 36 4.77 8.89 -12.74
CA HIS A 36 6.14 9.36 -12.92
C HIS A 36 7.17 8.26 -12.62
N TYR A 37 6.88 7.42 -11.62
CA TYR A 37 7.63 6.21 -11.31
C TYR A 37 6.65 5.10 -10.93
N PRO A 38 6.47 4.06 -11.77
CA PRO A 38 5.48 3.02 -11.51
C PRO A 38 5.89 2.14 -10.34
N LEU A 39 4.90 1.49 -9.73
CA LEU A 39 5.11 0.46 -8.72
C LEU A 39 5.82 -0.76 -9.34
N GLY A 40 6.91 -1.21 -8.72
CA GLY A 40 7.53 -2.49 -9.07
C GLY A 40 6.63 -3.65 -8.63
N GLN A 41 6.32 -4.58 -9.53
CA GLN A 41 5.56 -5.78 -9.21
C GLN A 41 6.50 -6.90 -8.79
N LEU A 42 6.15 -7.62 -7.71
CA LEU A 42 6.92 -8.77 -7.25
C LEU A 42 6.97 -9.83 -8.36
N SER A 43 8.18 -10.20 -8.79
CA SER A 43 8.37 -11.30 -9.73
C SER A 43 7.97 -12.62 -9.09
N SER A 44 6.89 -13.24 -9.59
CA SER A 44 6.42 -14.56 -9.12
C SER A 44 7.41 -15.70 -9.39
N ARG A 45 8.50 -15.47 -10.15
CA ARG A 45 9.41 -16.52 -10.60
C ARG A 45 10.23 -17.18 -9.48
N TYR A 46 10.36 -16.55 -8.32
CA TYR A 46 11.27 -17.01 -7.26
C TYR A 46 10.58 -17.17 -5.90
N ASP A 47 9.32 -16.75 -5.78
CA ASP A 47 8.60 -16.71 -4.51
C ASP A 47 7.27 -17.46 -4.62
N THR A 48 7.23 -18.66 -4.05
CA THR A 48 6.04 -19.52 -3.95
C THR A 48 5.09 -19.11 -2.83
N ARG A 49 5.51 -18.16 -1.98
CA ARG A 49 4.71 -17.64 -0.85
C ARG A 49 4.04 -16.30 -1.17
N SER A 50 4.47 -15.62 -2.24
CA SER A 50 3.88 -14.36 -2.70
C SER A 50 2.71 -14.56 -3.66
N HIS A 51 1.86 -13.54 -3.78
CA HIS A 51 0.78 -13.50 -4.75
C HIS A 51 1.13 -12.62 -5.95
N ASN A 52 0.56 -12.94 -7.12
CA ASN A 52 0.87 -12.26 -8.39
C ASN A 52 0.56 -10.76 -8.39
N PHE A 53 -0.19 -10.27 -7.40
CA PHE A 53 -0.52 -8.85 -7.24
C PHE A 53 0.31 -8.16 -6.15
N GLY A 54 1.37 -8.81 -5.66
CA GLY A 54 2.28 -8.23 -4.69
C GLY A 54 3.15 -7.14 -5.32
N PHE A 55 3.52 -6.15 -4.51
CA PHE A 55 4.40 -5.05 -4.92
C PHE A 55 5.74 -5.08 -4.20
N ASP A 56 6.78 -4.59 -4.86
CA ASP A 56 8.07 -4.35 -4.26
C ASP A 56 8.04 -3.05 -3.45
N LYS A 57 8.56 -3.14 -2.23
CA LYS A 57 8.75 -1.96 -1.37
C LYS A 57 10.11 -1.35 -1.67
N GLN A 58 10.16 -0.02 -1.80
CA GLN A 58 11.44 0.67 -1.93
C GLN A 58 12.24 0.57 -0.63
N LEU A 59 13.47 0.05 -0.71
CA LEU A 59 14.40 0.06 0.41
C LEU A 59 14.95 1.47 0.61
N VAL A 60 14.65 2.07 1.76
CA VAL A 60 15.13 3.42 2.08
C VAL A 60 15.99 3.36 3.33
N ARG A 61 17.30 3.62 3.17
CA ARG A 61 18.28 3.54 4.27
C ARG A 61 18.40 4.84 5.07
N ASN A 62 18.39 5.99 4.39
CA ASN A 62 18.77 7.28 5.00
C ASN A 62 17.68 8.36 4.91
N CYS A 63 16.42 7.99 4.64
CA CYS A 63 15.33 8.97 4.50
C CYS A 63 14.00 8.39 5.03
N SER A 64 13.74 8.60 6.31
CA SER A 64 12.55 8.05 6.97
C SER A 64 11.24 8.60 6.39
N GLN A 65 11.25 9.80 5.82
CA GLN A 65 10.08 10.45 5.23
C GLN A 65 9.51 9.65 4.06
N ARG A 66 10.35 8.92 3.31
CA ARG A 66 9.89 8.09 2.18
C ARG A 66 9.10 6.87 2.62
N PHE A 67 9.16 6.45 3.88
CA PHE A 67 8.26 5.41 4.40
C PHE A 67 6.80 5.87 4.41
N ASN A 68 6.56 7.19 4.47
CA ASN A 68 5.22 7.77 4.47
C ASN A 68 4.62 7.93 3.06
N PHE A 69 5.39 7.62 2.02
CA PHE A 69 4.88 7.62 0.65
C PHE A 69 3.82 6.52 0.48
N PHE A 70 2.84 6.81 -0.39
CA PHE A 70 1.72 5.91 -0.66
C PHE A 70 2.16 4.49 -1.00
N THR A 71 3.18 4.35 -1.84
CA THR A 71 3.72 3.06 -2.26
C THR A 71 4.27 2.29 -1.06
N ASN A 72 5.19 2.88 -0.30
CA ASN A 72 5.88 2.19 0.80
C ASN A 72 4.98 1.88 2.01
N ARG A 73 3.99 2.72 2.31
CA ARG A 73 3.05 2.48 3.43
C ARG A 73 2.06 1.38 3.11
N THR A 74 1.65 1.27 1.84
CA THR A 74 0.60 0.33 1.43
C THR A 74 1.15 -1.06 1.12
N THR A 75 2.36 -1.15 0.54
CA THR A 75 2.94 -2.43 0.07
C THR A 75 2.96 -3.51 1.15
N ASN A 76 3.39 -3.19 2.38
CA ASN A 76 3.49 -4.20 3.44
C ASN A 76 2.13 -4.81 3.80
N VAL A 77 1.11 -3.96 3.98
CA VAL A 77 -0.25 -4.39 4.36
C VAL A 77 -0.98 -5.03 3.19
N TRP A 78 -0.66 -4.62 1.97
CA TRP A 78 -1.20 -5.23 0.75
C TRP A 78 -0.68 -6.66 0.57
N ASN A 79 0.63 -6.86 0.68
CA ASN A 79 1.27 -8.16 0.45
C ASN A 79 0.94 -9.21 1.52
N THR A 80 0.46 -8.80 2.70
CA THR A 80 0.02 -9.74 3.75
C THR A 80 -1.40 -10.26 3.53
N ARG A 81 -2.13 -9.74 2.54
CA ARG A 81 -3.51 -10.16 2.29
C ARG A 81 -3.53 -11.55 1.64
N PRO A 82 -4.42 -12.45 2.09
CA PRO A 82 -4.70 -13.68 1.36
C PRO A 82 -5.32 -13.34 0.00
N ARG A 83 -5.13 -14.26 -0.96
CA ARG A 83 -5.76 -14.18 -2.28
C ARG A 83 -7.28 -14.33 -2.18
#